data_AF-A0A098EFX7-F1
#
_entry.id   AF-A0A098EFX7-F1
#
_cell.length_a   1.000
_cell.length_b   1.000
_cell.length_c   1.000
_cell.angle_alpha   90.00
_cell.angle_beta   90.00
_cell.angle_gamma   90.00
#
_symmetry.space_group_name_H-M   'P 1'
#
loop_
_entity.id
_entity.type
_entity.pdbx_description
1 polymer ?
#
loop_
_entity_poly.entity_id
_entity_poly.type
_entity_poly.pdbx_seq_one_letter_code
_entity_poly.pdbx_strand_id
1 'polypeptide(L)'
;MQNQQTRQLTQGAMMAAVFTVLLAISVYVPLLQIVSSLFLALPIAWYSAKYGGKASALFSAVCLILTFIVGGLLSLPLALIHIPLGLVIGLSIFNRKSKLFMFMGASIVLLISIIVQYVASIALLGINILEEAMTEMKNSFEQTSALMESFGTLPEDYNENVNQLLLAMETLMPTWLVLGVFMGTWVLFLLLLPVLKRLGTEVPAFPPFREMKLPKSVLWYYLIVIVVSAFSEFQPGTMPYMVLMNATVMLQFLLFLQGISFYHFYIKQEGWPKWVTVIVTILAIPLQSFTSIVGIVDLGFDIRGWVKRAHEFKGK
;
A
#
# COMPACT_ATOMS: atom_id res chain seq x y z
N MET A 1 -14.49 -29.41 -26.02
CA MET A 1 -15.06 -28.90 -24.75
C MET A 1 -14.60 -29.72 -23.53
N GLN A 2 -14.71 -31.06 -23.52
CA GLN A 2 -14.26 -31.92 -22.39
C GLN A 2 -12.81 -31.67 -21.94
N ASN A 3 -11.84 -31.57 -22.86
CA ASN A 3 -10.43 -31.37 -22.51
C ASN A 3 -10.16 -30.04 -21.76
N GLN A 4 -10.90 -28.97 -22.09
CA GLN A 4 -10.76 -27.69 -21.39
C GLN A 4 -11.34 -27.73 -19.96
N GLN A 5 -12.47 -28.42 -19.77
CA GLN A 5 -13.07 -28.61 -18.45
C GLN A 5 -12.21 -29.49 -17.55
N THR A 6 -11.68 -30.61 -18.08
CA THR A 6 -10.74 -31.46 -17.33
C THR A 6 -9.49 -30.68 -16.95
N ARG A 7 -8.89 -29.93 -17.88
CA ARG A 7 -7.71 -29.11 -17.60
C ARG A 7 -7.98 -28.05 -16.53
N GLN A 8 -9.15 -27.42 -16.56
CA GLN A 8 -9.58 -26.45 -15.56
C GLN A 8 -9.72 -27.07 -14.17
N LEU A 9 -10.31 -28.26 -14.08
CA LEU A 9 -10.47 -28.99 -12.82
C LEU A 9 -9.10 -29.41 -12.26
N THR A 10 -8.24 -30.00 -13.09
CA THR A 10 -6.90 -30.44 -12.66
C THR A 10 -6.03 -29.28 -12.20
N GLN A 11 -6.02 -28.16 -12.93
CA GLN A 11 -5.24 -26.98 -12.56
C GLN A 11 -5.83 -26.27 -11.33
N GLY A 12 -7.16 -26.30 -11.16
CA GLY A 12 -7.81 -25.86 -9.93
C GLY A 12 -7.40 -26.70 -8.73
N ALA A 13 -7.46 -28.02 -8.82
CA ALA A 13 -7.05 -28.92 -7.74
C ALA A 13 -5.57 -28.72 -7.36
N MET A 14 -4.68 -28.57 -8.34
CA MET A 14 -3.26 -28.29 -8.11
C MET A 14 -3.05 -26.97 -7.37
N MET A 15 -3.72 -25.89 -7.80
CA MET A 15 -3.58 -24.59 -7.15
C MET A 15 -4.24 -24.54 -5.77
N ALA A 16 -5.33 -25.29 -5.56
CA ALA A 16 -5.92 -25.48 -4.24
C ALA A 16 -4.95 -26.18 -3.29
N ALA A 17 -4.26 -27.24 -3.76
CA ALA A 17 -3.23 -27.91 -2.97
C ALA A 17 -2.07 -26.96 -2.60
N VAL A 18 -1.58 -26.17 -3.57
CA VAL A 18 -0.53 -25.15 -3.30
C VAL A 18 -1.03 -24.12 -2.28
N PHE A 19 -2.25 -23.61 -2.44
CA PHE A 19 -2.85 -22.67 -1.49
C PHE A 19 -2.92 -23.26 -0.08
N THR A 20 -3.41 -24.49 0.04
CA THR A 20 -3.52 -25.20 1.33
C THR A 20 -2.16 -25.40 2.01
N VAL A 21 -1.13 -25.78 1.25
CA VAL A 21 0.22 -25.94 1.80
C VAL A 21 0.78 -24.60 2.27
N LEU A 22 0.65 -23.54 1.46
CA LEU A 22 1.07 -22.19 1.86
C LEU A 22 0.32 -21.71 3.10
N LEU A 23 -0.97 -22.00 3.20
CA LEU A 23 -1.79 -21.66 4.35
C LEU A 23 -1.33 -22.41 5.59
N ALA A 24 -1.13 -23.73 5.51
CA ALA A 24 -0.66 -24.53 6.63
C ALA A 24 0.69 -24.02 7.16
N ILE A 25 1.63 -23.69 6.26
CA ILE A 25 2.92 -23.08 6.65
C ILE A 25 2.68 -21.72 7.32
N SER A 26 1.77 -20.91 6.77
CA SER A 26 1.47 -19.58 7.31
C SER A 26 0.85 -19.61 8.70
N VAL A 27 0.11 -20.66 9.03
CA VAL A 27 -0.57 -20.79 10.33
C VAL A 27 0.32 -21.50 11.35
N TYR A 28 1.06 -22.52 10.94
CA TYR A 28 1.70 -23.45 11.88
C TYR A 28 3.23 -23.35 11.95
N VAL A 29 3.88 -22.58 11.07
CA VAL A 29 5.35 -22.47 11.04
C VAL A 29 5.77 -21.02 11.28
N PRO A 30 6.03 -20.60 12.55
CA PRO A 30 6.29 -19.20 12.90
C PRO A 30 7.41 -18.53 12.09
N LEU A 31 8.52 -19.24 11.86
CA LEU A 31 9.67 -18.73 11.11
C LEU A 31 9.36 -18.47 9.63
N LEU A 32 8.40 -19.19 9.04
CA LEU A 32 8.06 -19.10 7.62
C LEU A 32 6.76 -18.36 7.37
N GLN A 33 6.00 -18.01 8.41
CA GLN A 33 4.65 -17.43 8.30
C GLN A 33 4.60 -16.17 7.44
N ILE A 34 5.54 -15.24 7.66
CA ILE A 34 5.60 -13.99 6.91
C ILE A 34 5.90 -14.30 5.44
N VAL A 35 6.86 -15.18 5.16
CA VAL A 35 7.26 -15.51 3.79
C VAL A 35 6.13 -16.23 3.05
N SER A 36 5.51 -17.24 3.66
CA SER A 36 4.44 -18.00 3.02
C SER A 36 3.17 -17.19 2.80
N SER A 37 2.84 -16.28 3.73
CA SER A 37 1.64 -15.44 3.60
C SER A 37 1.73 -14.46 2.43
N LEU A 38 2.92 -13.92 2.13
CA LEU A 38 3.15 -13.07 0.95
C LEU A 38 2.79 -13.76 -0.37
N PHE A 39 2.83 -15.10 -0.42
CA PHE A 39 2.49 -15.89 -1.60
C PHE A 39 1.09 -16.51 -1.55
N LEU A 40 0.30 -16.34 -0.48
CA LEU A 40 -1.05 -16.93 -0.38
C LEU A 40 -2.01 -16.44 -1.47
N ALA A 41 -1.86 -15.20 -1.93
CA ALA A 41 -2.65 -14.65 -3.03
C ALA A 41 -2.27 -15.24 -4.39
N LEU A 42 -1.10 -15.89 -4.51
CA LEU A 42 -0.54 -16.36 -5.78
C LEU A 42 -1.40 -17.43 -6.47
N PRO A 43 -1.86 -18.52 -5.80
CA PRO A 43 -2.64 -19.56 -6.48
C PRO A 43 -3.99 -19.04 -6.96
N ILE A 44 -4.62 -18.16 -6.16
CA ILE A 44 -5.85 -17.45 -6.55
C ILE A 44 -5.60 -16.57 -7.76
N ALA A 45 -4.57 -15.71 -7.72
CA ALA A 45 -4.25 -14.81 -8.83
C ALA A 45 -3.95 -15.56 -10.13
N TRP A 46 -3.19 -16.64 -10.06
CA TRP A 46 -2.87 -17.46 -11.22
C TRP A 46 -4.12 -18.12 -11.81
N TYR A 47 -4.96 -18.74 -10.98
CA TYR A 47 -6.18 -19.40 -11.44
C TYR A 47 -7.14 -18.38 -12.07
N SER A 48 -7.29 -17.22 -11.42
CA SER A 48 -8.15 -16.15 -11.90
C SER A 48 -7.68 -15.48 -13.17
N ALA A 49 -6.37 -15.35 -13.37
CA ALA A 49 -5.79 -14.87 -14.62
C ALA A 49 -6.12 -15.77 -15.81
N LYS A 50 -6.41 -17.06 -15.58
CA LYS A 50 -6.58 -18.07 -16.63
C LYS A 50 -8.03 -18.42 -16.94
N TYR A 51 -8.90 -18.45 -15.93
CA TYR A 51 -10.24 -19.02 -16.04
C TYR A 51 -11.40 -18.03 -15.83
N GLY A 52 -11.11 -16.76 -15.52
CA GLY A 52 -12.11 -15.69 -15.43
C GLY A 52 -13.03 -15.78 -14.19
N GLY A 53 -14.04 -14.91 -14.12
CA GLY A 53 -14.81 -14.62 -12.90
C GLY A 53 -15.55 -15.81 -12.27
N LYS A 54 -16.43 -16.49 -13.02
CA LYS A 54 -17.28 -17.55 -12.47
C LYS A 54 -16.46 -18.73 -11.92
N ALA A 55 -15.45 -19.17 -12.66
CA ALA A 55 -14.53 -20.21 -12.23
C ALA A 55 -13.76 -19.80 -10.97
N SER A 56 -13.28 -18.55 -10.94
CA SER A 56 -12.51 -18.01 -9.82
C SER A 56 -13.32 -17.91 -8.53
N ALA A 57 -14.60 -17.56 -8.62
CA ALA A 57 -15.48 -17.51 -7.47
C ALA A 57 -15.64 -18.91 -6.83
N LEU A 58 -15.86 -19.94 -7.66
CA LEU A 58 -15.91 -21.33 -7.18
C LEU A 58 -14.58 -21.77 -6.55
N PHE A 59 -13.46 -21.48 -7.22
CA PHE A 59 -12.14 -21.80 -6.70
C PHE A 59 -11.84 -21.10 -5.37
N SER A 60 -12.25 -19.85 -5.23
CA SER A 60 -12.13 -19.06 -4.00
C SER A 60 -12.96 -19.65 -2.86
N ALA A 61 -14.20 -20.09 -3.15
CA ALA A 61 -15.04 -20.77 -2.16
C ALA A 61 -14.38 -22.08 -1.68
N VAL A 62 -13.79 -22.85 -2.59
CA VAL A 62 -13.03 -24.07 -2.23
C VAL A 62 -11.84 -23.71 -1.34
N CYS A 63 -11.05 -22.69 -1.67
CA CYS A 63 -9.92 -22.25 -0.85
C CYS A 63 -10.35 -21.76 0.54
N LEU A 64 -11.51 -21.09 0.64
CA LEU A 64 -12.08 -20.67 1.93
C LEU A 64 -12.50 -21.86 2.79
N ILE A 65 -13.14 -22.87 2.20
CA ILE A 65 -13.50 -24.12 2.88
C ILE A 65 -12.24 -24.86 3.35
N LEU A 66 -11.23 -24.98 2.48
CA LEU A 66 -9.94 -25.58 2.83
C LEU A 66 -9.26 -24.82 3.97
N THR A 67 -9.40 -23.49 4.00
CA THR A 67 -8.87 -22.68 5.10
C THR A 67 -9.50 -23.07 6.43
N PHE A 68 -10.84 -23.15 6.46
CA PHE A 68 -11.56 -23.58 7.65
C PHE A 68 -11.17 -25.00 8.09
N ILE A 69 -11.03 -25.95 7.16
CA ILE A 69 -10.66 -27.34 7.48
C ILE A 69 -9.25 -27.43 8.06
N VAL A 70 -8.30 -26.66 7.52
CA VAL A 70 -6.87 -26.79 7.84
C VAL A 70 -6.49 -25.98 9.07
N GLY A 71 -6.99 -24.75 9.19
CA GLY A 71 -6.59 -23.80 10.23
C GLY A 71 -7.72 -23.37 11.16
N GLY A 72 -8.94 -23.88 10.97
CA GLY A 72 -10.10 -23.50 11.78
C GLY A 72 -10.52 -22.05 11.61
N LEU A 73 -11.35 -21.57 12.54
CA LEU A 73 -11.93 -20.22 12.52
C LEU A 73 -10.85 -19.12 12.56
N LEU A 74 -9.78 -19.34 13.31
CA LEU A 74 -8.70 -18.36 13.49
C LEU A 74 -7.87 -18.12 12.22
N SER A 75 -7.92 -19.04 11.25
CA SER A 75 -7.22 -18.89 9.97
C SER A 75 -8.03 -18.15 8.90
N LEU A 76 -9.34 -17.96 9.09
CA LEU A 76 -10.21 -17.28 8.12
C LEU A 76 -9.79 -15.83 7.83
N PRO A 77 -9.38 -14.99 8.82
CA PRO A 77 -8.91 -13.65 8.52
C PRO A 77 -7.77 -13.64 7.50
N LEU A 78 -6.84 -14.60 7.59
CA LEU A 78 -5.72 -14.69 6.66
C LEU A 78 -6.22 -14.94 5.22
N ALA A 79 -7.16 -15.87 5.03
CA ALA A 79 -7.77 -16.13 3.73
C ALA A 79 -8.62 -14.96 3.21
N LEU A 80 -9.36 -14.27 4.08
CA LEU A 80 -10.22 -13.14 3.72
C LEU A 80 -9.44 -11.88 3.31
N ILE A 81 -8.15 -11.80 3.61
CA ILE A 81 -7.24 -10.82 3.00
C ILE A 81 -6.76 -11.31 1.63
N HIS A 82 -6.22 -12.52 1.57
CA HIS A 82 -5.43 -12.97 0.41
C HIS A 82 -6.29 -13.44 -0.77
N ILE A 83 -7.49 -13.98 -0.52
CA ILE A 83 -8.40 -14.44 -1.58
C ILE A 83 -8.93 -13.25 -2.40
N PRO A 84 -9.53 -12.19 -1.81
CA PRO A 84 -9.97 -11.03 -2.57
C PRO A 84 -8.81 -10.34 -3.31
N LEU A 85 -7.65 -10.24 -2.66
CA LEU A 85 -6.44 -9.68 -3.26
C LEU A 85 -6.02 -10.48 -4.52
N GLY A 86 -5.91 -11.80 -4.40
CA GLY A 86 -5.58 -12.67 -5.53
C GLY A 86 -6.61 -12.60 -6.65
N LEU A 87 -7.91 -12.55 -6.31
CA LEU A 87 -9.00 -12.37 -7.28
C LEU A 87 -8.83 -11.08 -8.08
N VAL A 88 -8.58 -9.93 -7.44
CA VAL A 88 -8.43 -8.66 -8.15
C VAL A 88 -7.20 -8.66 -9.06
N ILE A 89 -6.08 -9.20 -8.59
CA ILE A 89 -4.86 -9.32 -9.40
C ILE A 89 -5.15 -10.19 -10.63
N GLY A 90 -5.67 -11.40 -10.42
CA GLY A 90 -5.91 -12.36 -11.50
C GLY A 90 -6.98 -11.90 -12.48
N LEU A 91 -8.12 -11.39 -12.00
CA LEU A 91 -9.19 -10.89 -12.87
C LEU A 91 -8.78 -9.64 -13.64
N SER A 92 -7.89 -8.81 -13.09
CA SER A 92 -7.31 -7.69 -13.84
C SER A 92 -6.44 -8.18 -15.00
N ILE A 93 -5.66 -9.25 -14.79
CA ILE A 93 -4.87 -9.90 -15.85
C ILE A 93 -5.80 -10.50 -16.92
N PHE A 94 -6.81 -11.28 -16.48
CA PHE A 94 -7.78 -11.92 -17.37
C PHE A 94 -8.50 -10.90 -18.28
N ASN A 95 -8.90 -9.76 -17.72
CA ASN A 95 -9.58 -8.69 -18.44
C ASN A 95 -8.64 -7.69 -19.12
N ARG A 96 -7.33 -7.99 -19.21
CA ARG A 96 -6.30 -7.16 -19.85
C ARG A 96 -6.27 -5.70 -19.35
N LYS A 97 -6.52 -5.49 -18.05
CA LYS A 97 -6.47 -4.18 -17.43
C LYS A 97 -5.03 -3.69 -17.31
N SER A 98 -4.85 -2.37 -17.26
CA SER A 98 -3.53 -1.78 -17.06
C SER A 98 -2.98 -2.17 -15.68
N LYS A 99 -1.64 -2.22 -15.55
CA LYS A 99 -1.00 -2.54 -14.27
C LYS A 99 -1.32 -1.52 -13.17
N LEU A 100 -1.53 -0.25 -13.55
CA LEU A 100 -1.98 0.79 -12.62
C LEU A 100 -3.39 0.51 -12.11
N PHE A 101 -4.33 0.12 -12.99
CA PHE A 101 -5.68 -0.26 -12.57
C PHE A 101 -5.64 -1.45 -11.59
N MET A 102 -4.82 -2.46 -11.91
CA MET A 102 -4.62 -3.63 -11.06
C MET A 102 -4.04 -3.25 -9.69
N PHE A 103 -3.04 -2.37 -9.65
CA PHE A 103 -2.43 -1.88 -8.42
C PHE A 103 -3.43 -1.12 -7.54
N MET A 104 -4.14 -0.15 -8.12
CA MET A 104 -5.17 0.61 -7.41
C MET A 104 -6.28 -0.30 -6.89
N GLY A 105 -6.78 -1.23 -7.72
CA GLY A 105 -7.80 -2.19 -7.32
C GLY A 105 -7.33 -3.11 -6.19
N ALA A 106 -6.11 -3.62 -6.27
CA ALA A 106 -5.52 -4.47 -5.24
C ALA A 106 -5.34 -3.72 -3.92
N SER A 107 -4.86 -2.47 -3.95
CA SER A 107 -4.73 -1.62 -2.75
C SER A 107 -6.08 -1.31 -2.13
N ILE A 108 -7.10 -0.98 -2.92
CA ILE A 108 -8.45 -0.73 -2.40
C ILE A 108 -9.03 -1.99 -1.76
N VAL A 109 -8.89 -3.16 -2.40
CA VAL A 109 -9.36 -4.42 -1.82
C VAL A 109 -8.62 -4.78 -0.55
N LEU A 110 -7.30 -4.59 -0.51
CA LEU A 110 -6.52 -4.80 0.71
C LEU A 110 -6.97 -3.86 1.84
N LEU A 111 -7.19 -2.58 1.54
CA LEU A 111 -7.70 -1.60 2.51
C LEU A 111 -9.07 -2.03 3.07
N ILE A 112 -10.00 -2.41 2.19
CA ILE A 112 -11.32 -2.87 2.59
C ILE A 112 -11.21 -4.14 3.44
N SER A 113 -10.38 -5.11 3.05
CA SER A 113 -10.15 -6.32 3.83
C SER A 113 -9.65 -6.01 5.25
N ILE A 114 -8.71 -5.06 5.39
CA ILE A 114 -8.21 -4.65 6.71
C ILE A 114 -9.30 -3.96 7.53
N ILE A 115 -10.06 -3.03 6.93
CA ILE A 115 -11.15 -2.32 7.62
C ILE A 115 -12.24 -3.31 8.08
N VAL A 116 -12.65 -4.23 7.21
CA VAL A 116 -13.65 -5.26 7.54
C VAL A 116 -13.16 -6.12 8.70
N GLN A 117 -11.88 -6.49 8.71
CA GLN A 117 -11.31 -7.28 9.81
C GLN A 117 -11.21 -6.50 11.11
N TYR A 118 -10.84 -5.23 11.05
CA TYR A 118 -10.83 -4.35 12.22
C TYR A 118 -12.23 -4.20 12.83
N VAL A 119 -13.27 -3.97 12.00
CA VAL A 119 -14.65 -3.92 12.48
C VAL A 119 -15.10 -5.28 13.04
N ALA A 120 -14.70 -6.37 12.40
CA ALA A 120 -15.03 -7.72 12.86
C ALA A 120 -14.34 -8.07 14.19
N SER A 121 -13.10 -7.61 14.45
CA SER A 121 -12.43 -7.86 15.73
C SER A 121 -13.19 -7.21 16.89
N ILE A 122 -13.67 -5.99 16.69
CA ILE A 122 -14.47 -5.28 17.70
C ILE A 122 -15.84 -5.96 17.86
N ALA A 123 -16.55 -6.21 16.76
CA ALA A 123 -17.93 -6.69 16.81
C ALA A 123 -18.07 -8.15 17.27
N LEU A 124 -17.11 -9.02 16.92
CA LEU A 124 -17.18 -10.46 17.21
C LEU A 124 -16.35 -10.86 18.43
N LEU A 125 -15.22 -10.22 18.67
CA LEU A 125 -14.28 -10.59 19.74
C LEU A 125 -14.27 -9.58 20.89
N GLY A 126 -14.86 -8.39 20.72
CA GLY A 126 -14.76 -7.29 21.68
C GLY A 126 -13.36 -6.69 21.76
N ILE A 127 -12.50 -6.97 20.76
CA ILE A 127 -11.10 -6.58 20.75
C ILE A 127 -10.91 -5.36 19.85
N ASN A 128 -10.47 -4.25 20.45
CA ASN A 128 -10.03 -3.07 19.75
C ASN A 128 -8.50 -3.09 19.57
N ILE A 129 -8.07 -3.67 18.45
CA ILE A 129 -6.65 -3.88 18.13
C ILE A 129 -5.87 -2.55 18.13
N LEU A 130 -6.50 -1.45 17.73
CA LEU A 130 -5.83 -0.14 17.68
C LEU A 130 -5.61 0.42 19.09
N GLU A 131 -6.58 0.26 19.98
CA GLU A 131 -6.47 0.68 21.38
C GLU A 131 -5.46 -0.18 22.16
N GLU A 132 -5.45 -1.49 21.92
CA GLU A 132 -4.44 -2.39 22.48
C GLU A 132 -3.03 -1.99 22.04
N ALA A 133 -2.83 -1.75 20.74
CA ALA A 133 -1.54 -1.29 20.20
C ALA A 133 -1.09 0.05 20.80
N MET A 134 -2.01 1.01 20.97
CA MET A 134 -1.71 2.29 21.62
C MET A 134 -1.34 2.12 23.11
N THR A 135 -2.04 1.22 23.80
CA THR A 135 -1.77 0.90 25.21
C THR A 135 -0.40 0.24 25.38
N GLU A 136 -0.07 -0.74 24.54
CA GLU A 136 1.25 -1.39 24.54
C GLU A 136 2.38 -0.40 24.23
N MET A 137 2.16 0.52 23.29
CA MET A 137 3.11 1.57 22.97
C MET A 137 3.33 2.51 24.16
N LYS A 138 2.27 2.93 24.84
CA LYS A 138 2.35 3.74 26.06
C LYS A 138 3.14 3.02 27.16
N ASN A 139 2.82 1.75 27.42
CA ASN A 139 3.54 0.93 28.39
C ASN A 139 5.04 0.83 28.06
N SER A 140 5.40 0.78 26.78
CA SER A 140 6.80 0.74 26.33
C SER A 140 7.54 2.06 26.63
N PHE A 141 6.86 3.22 26.48
CA PHE A 141 7.44 4.51 26.87
C PHE A 141 7.58 4.67 28.38
N GLU A 142 6.64 4.14 29.17
CA GLU A 142 6.72 4.13 30.64
C GLU A 142 7.86 3.24 31.15
N GLN A 143 8.08 2.08 30.53
CA GLN A 143 9.25 1.25 30.83
C GLN A 143 10.56 1.97 30.51
N THR A 144 10.59 2.69 29.38
CA THR A 144 11.76 3.47 28.97
C THR A 144 12.02 4.64 29.93
N SER A 145 10.97 5.33 30.40
CA SER A 145 11.13 6.42 31.36
C SER A 145 11.65 5.94 32.70
N ALA A 146 11.13 4.81 33.22
CA ALA A 146 11.61 4.21 34.46
C ALA A 146 13.09 3.82 34.39
N LEU A 147 13.54 3.30 33.24
CA LEU A 147 14.97 3.02 33.01
C LEU A 147 15.80 4.30 32.99
N MET A 148 15.38 5.34 32.27
CA MET A 148 16.09 6.62 32.23
C MET A 148 16.15 7.32 33.60
N GLU A 149 15.06 7.24 34.37
CA GLU A 149 15.00 7.74 35.74
C GLU A 149 16.01 7.01 36.64
N SER A 150 16.15 5.69 36.49
CA SER A 150 17.15 4.91 37.24
C SER A 150 18.60 5.31 36.97
N PHE A 151 18.89 5.87 35.79
CA PHE A 151 20.20 6.42 35.43
C PHE A 151 20.33 7.93 35.68
N GLY A 152 19.27 8.61 36.15
CA GLY A 152 19.25 10.06 36.33
C GLY A 152 19.35 10.84 35.01
N THR A 153 18.96 10.25 33.89
CA THR A 153 19.07 10.85 32.54
C THR A 153 17.72 11.23 31.93
N LEU A 154 16.63 11.19 32.71
CA LEU A 154 15.29 11.50 32.21
C LEU A 154 15.17 13.01 31.92
N PRO A 155 14.88 13.42 30.67
CA PRO A 155 14.64 14.83 30.35
C PRO A 155 13.39 15.37 31.06
N GLU A 156 13.39 16.66 31.43
CA GLU A 156 12.23 17.31 32.07
C GLU A 156 10.97 17.27 31.17
N ASP A 157 11.14 17.52 29.87
CA ASP A 157 10.04 17.54 28.90
C ASP A 157 9.68 16.14 28.35
N TYR A 158 10.22 15.06 28.93
CA TYR A 158 10.05 13.71 28.38
C TYR A 158 8.58 13.32 28.26
N ASN A 159 7.81 13.47 29.33
CA ASN A 159 6.40 13.08 29.35
C ASN A 159 5.56 13.91 28.38
N GLU A 160 5.86 15.20 28.24
CA GLU A 160 5.17 16.06 27.28
C GLU A 160 5.47 15.63 25.83
N ASN A 161 6.75 15.41 25.51
CA ASN A 161 7.18 14.94 24.19
C ASN A 161 6.57 13.58 23.83
N VAL A 162 6.50 12.64 24.79
CA VAL A 162 5.85 11.34 24.60
C VAL A 162 4.36 11.53 24.34
N ASN A 163 3.65 12.33 25.13
CA ASN A 163 2.22 12.58 24.92
C ASN A 163 1.94 13.22 23.55
N GLN A 164 2.76 14.19 23.13
CA GLN A 164 2.66 14.79 21.79
C GLN A 164 2.89 13.76 20.68
N LEU A 165 3.87 12.86 20.85
CA LEU A 165 4.13 11.78 19.90
C LEU A 165 2.96 10.79 19.82
N LEU A 166 2.45 10.32 20.96
CA LEU A 166 1.29 9.42 21.02
C LEU A 166 0.07 10.05 20.33
N LEU A 167 -0.21 11.33 20.62
CA LEU A 167 -1.29 12.07 19.99
C LEU A 167 -1.08 12.22 18.47
N ALA A 168 0.14 12.46 18.01
CA ALA A 168 0.46 12.53 16.58
C ALA A 168 0.27 11.18 15.89
N MET A 169 0.67 10.07 16.53
CA MET A 169 0.47 8.72 15.99
C MET A 169 -1.01 8.37 15.89
N GLU A 170 -1.80 8.66 16.92
CA GLU A 170 -3.25 8.48 16.90
C GLU A 170 -3.90 9.34 15.79
N THR A 171 -3.51 10.62 15.73
CA THR A 171 -4.05 11.57 14.74
C THR A 171 -3.76 11.11 13.32
N LEU A 172 -2.53 10.66 13.02
CA LEU A 172 -2.08 10.30 11.66
C LEU A 172 -2.33 8.84 11.30
N MET A 173 -2.91 8.04 12.20
CA MET A 173 -3.20 6.63 12.00
C MET A 173 -3.93 6.35 10.67
N PRO A 174 -4.96 7.11 10.25
CA PRO A 174 -5.61 6.89 8.96
C PRO A 174 -4.64 7.03 7.77
N THR A 175 -3.76 8.03 7.79
CA THR A 175 -2.74 8.23 6.76
C THR A 175 -1.75 7.08 6.73
N TRP A 176 -1.26 6.65 7.89
CA TRP A 176 -0.34 5.51 7.99
C TRP A 176 -0.95 4.22 7.46
N LEU A 177 -2.23 3.97 7.75
CA LEU A 177 -2.96 2.82 7.22
C LEU A 177 -3.01 2.86 5.69
N VAL A 178 -3.40 3.99 5.10
CA VAL A 178 -3.47 4.12 3.64
C VAL A 178 -2.09 3.96 3.01
N LEU A 179 -1.07 4.68 3.49
CA LEU A 179 0.29 4.57 2.96
C LEU A 179 0.84 3.14 3.09
N GLY A 180 0.62 2.50 4.24
CA GLY A 180 0.99 1.13 4.52
C GLY A 180 0.35 0.13 3.56
N VAL A 181 -0.94 0.29 3.25
CA VAL A 181 -1.65 -0.57 2.28
C VAL A 181 -1.07 -0.43 0.88
N PHE A 182 -0.84 0.79 0.41
CA PHE A 182 -0.28 1.03 -0.92
C PHE A 182 1.15 0.51 -1.02
N MET A 183 1.97 0.72 0.02
CA MET A 183 3.34 0.19 0.09
C MET A 183 3.34 -1.33 0.16
N GLY A 184 2.49 -1.95 0.98
CA GLY A 184 2.33 -3.39 1.07
C GLY A 184 1.89 -4.01 -0.26
N THR A 185 0.92 -3.39 -0.95
CA THR A 185 0.52 -3.80 -2.30
C THR A 185 1.69 -3.72 -3.29
N TRP A 186 2.52 -2.68 -3.18
CA TRP A 186 3.69 -2.51 -4.04
C TRP A 186 4.70 -3.64 -3.83
N VAL A 187 5.03 -3.96 -2.57
CA VAL A 187 5.89 -5.10 -2.22
C VAL A 187 5.30 -6.41 -2.73
N LEU A 188 4.01 -6.65 -2.54
CA LEU A 188 3.32 -7.82 -3.06
C LEU A 188 3.44 -7.92 -4.58
N PHE A 189 3.33 -6.81 -5.31
CA PHE A 189 3.47 -6.81 -6.78
C PHE A 189 4.90 -7.12 -7.22
N LEU A 190 5.91 -6.66 -6.48
CA LEU A 190 7.32 -6.99 -6.74
C LEU A 190 7.58 -8.50 -6.58
N LEU A 191 6.85 -9.18 -5.70
CA LEU A 191 7.01 -10.61 -5.43
C LEU A 191 6.12 -11.49 -6.31
N LEU A 192 4.82 -11.19 -6.39
CA LEU A 192 3.82 -12.04 -7.04
C LEU A 192 3.92 -11.99 -8.57
N LEU A 193 4.09 -10.81 -9.14
CA LEU A 193 4.00 -10.65 -10.60
C LEU A 193 5.14 -11.34 -11.37
N PRO A 194 6.41 -11.31 -10.91
CA PRO A 194 7.47 -12.10 -11.54
C PRO A 194 7.18 -13.61 -11.51
N VAL A 195 6.63 -14.11 -10.40
CA VAL A 195 6.26 -15.53 -10.27
C VAL A 195 5.11 -15.87 -11.21
N LEU A 196 4.07 -15.04 -11.27
CA LEU A 196 2.97 -15.20 -12.24
C LEU A 196 3.47 -15.22 -13.70
N LYS A 197 4.43 -14.36 -14.04
CA LYS A 197 5.06 -14.35 -15.36
C LYS A 197 5.80 -15.66 -15.66
N ARG A 198 6.54 -16.20 -14.68
CA ARG A 198 7.22 -17.50 -14.80
C ARG A 198 6.24 -18.67 -14.94
N LEU A 199 5.05 -18.57 -14.35
CA LEU A 199 3.98 -19.55 -14.46
C LEU A 199 3.15 -19.40 -15.76
N GLY A 200 3.62 -18.60 -16.73
CA GLY A 200 3.04 -18.49 -18.07
C GLY A 200 1.85 -17.53 -18.19
N THR A 201 1.68 -16.58 -17.24
CA THR A 201 0.67 -15.52 -17.36
C THR A 201 1.25 -14.26 -18.01
N GLU A 202 0.46 -13.62 -18.87
CA GLU A 202 0.83 -12.34 -19.50
C GLU A 202 0.53 -11.17 -18.56
N VAL A 203 1.51 -10.81 -17.74
CA VAL A 203 1.38 -9.70 -16.80
C VAL A 203 1.66 -8.36 -17.50
N PRO A 204 0.77 -7.35 -17.40
CA PRO A 204 1.02 -6.02 -17.97
C PRO A 204 2.24 -5.36 -17.32
N ALA A 205 2.90 -4.44 -18.03
CA ALA A 205 4.01 -3.65 -17.51
C ALA A 205 3.52 -2.37 -16.81
N PHE A 206 4.29 -1.84 -15.85
CA PHE A 206 4.04 -0.49 -15.32
C PHE A 206 4.45 0.53 -16.38
N PRO A 207 3.68 1.62 -16.58
CA PRO A 207 4.24 2.77 -17.27
C PRO A 207 5.48 3.27 -16.47
N PRO A 208 6.49 3.83 -17.14
CA PRO A 208 7.63 4.43 -16.47
C PRO A 208 7.19 5.44 -15.41
N PHE A 209 7.80 5.40 -14.22
CA PHE A 209 7.43 6.29 -13.11
C PHE A 209 7.47 7.79 -13.49
N ARG A 210 8.42 8.18 -14.35
CA ARG A 210 8.51 9.52 -14.96
C ARG A 210 7.26 9.99 -15.71
N GLU A 211 6.35 9.11 -16.08
CA GLU A 211 5.09 9.44 -16.77
C GLU A 211 3.93 9.59 -15.78
N MET A 212 4.15 9.31 -14.50
CA MET A 212 3.16 9.54 -13.45
C MET A 212 2.83 11.03 -13.36
N LYS A 213 1.55 11.34 -13.51
CA LYS A 213 1.00 12.68 -13.34
C LYS A 213 -0.29 12.59 -12.54
N LEU A 214 -0.33 13.30 -11.43
CA LEU A 214 -1.54 13.43 -10.62
C LEU A 214 -2.59 14.30 -11.32
N PRO A 215 -3.88 14.14 -10.99
CA PRO A 215 -4.91 15.04 -11.49
C PRO A 215 -4.78 16.43 -10.86
N LYS A 216 -5.09 17.48 -11.64
CA LYS A 216 -5.01 18.88 -11.17
C LYS A 216 -5.87 19.17 -9.94
N SER A 217 -6.87 18.34 -9.65
CA SER A 217 -7.68 18.44 -8.42
C SER A 217 -6.84 18.31 -7.15
N VAL A 218 -5.76 17.53 -7.15
CA VAL A 218 -4.86 17.39 -5.98
C VAL A 218 -4.28 18.75 -5.57
N LEU A 219 -3.92 19.60 -6.54
CA LEU A 219 -3.44 20.95 -6.26
C LEU A 219 -4.51 21.80 -5.57
N TRP A 220 -5.75 21.76 -6.07
CA TRP A 220 -6.85 22.53 -5.48
C TRP A 220 -7.18 22.06 -4.06
N TYR A 221 -7.20 20.74 -3.81
CA TYR A 221 -7.37 20.21 -2.46
C TYR A 221 -6.24 20.67 -1.54
N TYR A 222 -5.00 20.69 -2.02
CA TYR A 222 -3.86 21.16 -1.22
C TYR A 222 -3.94 22.65 -0.91
N LEU A 223 -4.35 23.48 -1.86
CA LEU A 223 -4.59 24.91 -1.62
C LEU A 223 -5.69 25.14 -0.58
N ILE A 224 -6.80 24.40 -0.67
CA ILE A 224 -7.87 24.46 0.34
C ILE A 224 -7.31 24.11 1.72
N VAL A 225 -6.55 23.02 1.83
CA VAL A 225 -5.95 22.58 3.11
C VAL A 225 -5.01 23.65 3.68
N ILE A 226 -4.17 24.29 2.86
CA ILE A 226 -3.30 25.39 3.32
C ILE A 226 -4.14 26.56 3.83
N VAL A 227 -5.14 27.00 3.05
CA VAL A 227 -6.00 28.13 3.44
C VAL A 227 -6.72 27.82 4.75
N VAL A 228 -7.35 26.66 4.85
CA VAL A 228 -8.02 26.24 6.09
C VAL A 228 -7.04 26.19 7.26
N SER A 229 -5.83 25.66 7.06
CA SER A 229 -4.80 25.60 8.11
C SER A 229 -4.33 27.00 8.55
N ALA A 230 -4.30 27.98 7.64
CA ALA A 230 -3.85 29.34 7.94
C ALA A 230 -4.89 30.16 8.71
N PHE A 231 -6.18 29.84 8.57
CA PHE A 231 -7.29 30.58 9.18
C PHE A 231 -8.03 29.81 10.29
N SER A 232 -7.66 28.55 10.55
CA SER A 232 -8.34 27.72 11.55
C SER A 232 -7.37 27.25 12.63
N GLU A 233 -7.73 27.49 13.89
CA GLU A 233 -7.02 26.97 15.06
C GLU A 233 -7.80 25.79 15.65
N PHE A 234 -7.76 24.64 14.96
CA PHE A 234 -8.39 23.43 15.48
C PHE A 234 -7.58 22.85 16.64
N GLN A 235 -8.26 22.56 17.74
CA GLN A 235 -7.63 21.96 18.91
C GLN A 235 -7.19 20.51 18.60
N PRO A 236 -5.99 20.10 19.04
CA PRO A 236 -5.56 18.71 18.95
C PRO A 236 -6.57 17.75 19.61
N GLY A 237 -6.74 16.56 19.03
CA GLY A 237 -7.74 15.58 19.47
C GLY A 237 -9.16 15.80 18.95
N THR A 238 -9.43 16.91 18.25
CA THR A 238 -10.73 17.12 17.60
C THR A 238 -10.80 16.48 16.20
N MET A 239 -12.00 16.09 15.77
CA MET A 239 -12.21 15.52 14.43
C MET A 239 -11.74 16.46 13.28
N PRO A 240 -12.03 17.79 13.29
CA PRO A 240 -11.52 18.70 12.26
C PRO A 240 -9.99 18.75 12.21
N TYR A 241 -9.31 18.75 13.37
CA TYR A 241 -7.85 18.69 13.44
C TYR A 241 -7.31 17.41 12.81
N MET A 242 -7.89 16.26 13.14
CA MET A 242 -7.51 14.97 12.58
C MET A 242 -7.65 14.94 11.05
N VAL A 243 -8.82 15.36 10.53
CA VAL A 243 -9.06 15.38 9.09
C VAL A 243 -8.06 16.30 8.38
N LEU A 244 -7.80 17.49 8.94
CA LEU A 244 -6.87 18.45 8.37
C LEU A 244 -5.44 17.92 8.34
N MET A 245 -4.97 17.31 9.43
CA MET A 245 -3.61 16.75 9.52
C MET A 245 -3.39 15.59 8.55
N ASN A 246 -4.35 14.65 8.48
CA ASN A 246 -4.27 13.54 7.53
C ASN A 246 -4.30 14.03 6.07
N ALA A 247 -5.19 14.97 5.75
CA ALA A 247 -5.25 15.57 4.41
C ALA A 247 -3.93 16.27 4.05
N THR A 248 -3.35 17.02 4.99
CA THR A 248 -2.07 17.70 4.82
C THR A 248 -0.95 16.72 4.48
N VAL A 249 -0.73 15.70 5.33
CA VAL A 249 0.36 14.74 5.14
C VAL A 249 0.16 13.93 3.86
N MET A 250 -1.07 13.48 3.58
CA MET A 250 -1.37 12.71 2.37
C MET A 250 -1.13 13.53 1.10
N LEU A 251 -1.62 14.77 1.03
CA LEU A 251 -1.44 15.63 -0.14
C LEU A 251 0.03 16.02 -0.33
N GLN A 252 0.76 16.31 0.75
CA GLN A 252 2.20 16.56 0.68
C GLN A 252 2.96 15.34 0.14
N PHE A 253 2.61 14.12 0.59
CA PHE A 253 3.21 12.90 0.08
C PHE A 253 2.92 12.68 -1.41
N LEU A 254 1.70 12.94 -1.86
CA LEU A 254 1.35 12.86 -3.28
C LEU A 254 2.13 13.87 -4.12
N LEU A 255 2.21 15.13 -3.68
CA LEU A 255 2.98 16.18 -4.35
C LEU A 255 4.49 15.88 -4.34
N PHE A 256 4.99 15.29 -3.27
CA PHE A 256 6.37 14.79 -3.20
C PHE A 256 6.64 13.73 -4.28
N LEU A 257 5.77 12.72 -4.42
CA LEU A 257 5.87 11.72 -5.48
C LEU A 257 5.79 12.36 -6.89
N GLN A 258 4.94 13.36 -7.08
CA GLN A 258 4.85 14.13 -8.33
C GLN A 258 6.19 14.83 -8.64
N GLY A 259 6.83 15.42 -7.63
CA GLY A 259 8.16 16.04 -7.73
C GLY A 259 9.26 15.06 -8.13
N ILE A 260 9.32 13.87 -7.51
CA ILE A 260 10.27 12.82 -7.91
C ILE A 260 10.00 12.37 -9.35
N SER A 261 8.72 12.17 -9.72
CA SER A 261 8.35 11.82 -11.09
C SER A 261 8.82 12.88 -12.08
N PHE A 262 8.73 14.16 -11.73
CA PHE A 262 9.25 15.25 -12.54
C PHE A 262 10.77 15.20 -12.70
N TYR A 263 11.53 14.95 -11.63
CA TYR A 263 12.98 14.78 -11.72
C TYR A 263 13.37 13.66 -12.68
N HIS A 264 12.70 12.50 -12.58
CA HIS A 264 12.95 11.38 -13.50
C HIS A 264 12.61 11.72 -14.95
N PHE A 265 11.55 12.51 -15.16
CA PHE A 265 11.19 13.02 -16.48
C PHE A 265 12.28 13.94 -17.04
N TYR A 266 12.72 14.92 -16.25
CA TYR A 266 13.70 15.92 -16.66
C TYR A 266 15.06 15.28 -17.01
N ILE A 267 15.58 14.42 -16.12
CA ILE A 267 16.84 13.70 -16.33
C ILE A 267 16.81 12.90 -17.63
N LYS A 268 15.70 12.22 -17.92
CA LYS A 268 15.56 11.50 -19.19
C LYS A 268 15.50 12.43 -20.38
N GLN A 269 14.73 13.51 -20.29
CA GLN A 269 14.54 14.44 -21.40
C GLN A 269 15.89 15.04 -21.82
N GLU A 270 16.75 15.39 -20.86
CA GLU A 270 18.10 15.92 -21.11
C GLU A 270 19.14 14.83 -21.47
N GLY A 271 18.73 13.56 -21.52
CA GLY A 271 19.63 12.44 -21.87
C GLY A 271 20.70 12.11 -20.81
N TRP A 272 20.49 12.51 -19.56
CA TRP A 272 21.44 12.27 -18.47
C TRP A 272 21.53 10.78 -18.08
N PRO A 273 22.67 10.34 -17.52
CA PRO A 273 22.88 8.94 -17.19
C PRO A 273 22.02 8.49 -15.99
N LYS A 274 21.64 7.20 -15.99
CA LYS A 274 20.70 6.62 -15.01
C LYS A 274 21.13 6.75 -13.54
N TRP A 275 22.43 6.83 -13.25
CA TRP A 275 22.91 6.99 -11.87
C TRP A 275 22.49 8.34 -11.26
N VAL A 276 22.32 9.38 -12.07
CA VAL A 276 21.83 10.69 -11.61
C VAL A 276 20.39 10.56 -11.11
N THR A 277 19.57 9.74 -11.75
CA THR A 277 18.20 9.45 -11.28
C THR A 277 18.21 8.87 -9.87
N VAL A 278 19.15 7.97 -9.56
CA VAL A 278 19.27 7.36 -8.23
C VAL A 278 19.67 8.42 -7.20
N ILE A 279 20.70 9.22 -7.49
CA ILE A 279 21.17 10.28 -6.58
C ILE A 279 20.06 11.29 -6.31
N VAL A 280 19.39 11.79 -7.35
CA VAL A 280 18.31 12.77 -7.19
C VAL A 280 17.14 12.19 -6.41
N THR A 281 16.84 10.89 -6.56
CA THR A 281 15.80 10.24 -5.76
C THR A 281 16.19 10.13 -4.28
N ILE A 282 17.45 9.82 -3.98
CA ILE A 282 17.96 9.77 -2.60
C ILE A 282 17.95 11.17 -1.98
N LEU A 283 18.41 12.19 -2.71
CA LEU A 283 18.43 13.58 -2.25
C LEU A 283 17.04 14.21 -2.13
N ALA A 284 16.04 13.69 -2.86
CA ALA A 284 14.66 14.15 -2.73
C ALA A 284 14.11 13.93 -1.31
N ILE A 285 14.53 12.88 -0.60
CA ILE A 285 14.04 12.56 0.75
C ILE A 285 14.41 13.64 1.78
N PRO A 286 15.70 13.99 2.01
CA PRO A 286 16.04 15.09 2.92
C PRO A 286 15.57 16.46 2.39
N LEU A 287 15.36 16.59 1.08
CA LEU A 287 14.82 17.81 0.44
C LEU A 287 13.33 17.68 0.12
N GLN A 288 12.56 16.97 0.96
CA GLN A 288 11.15 16.68 0.71
C GLN A 288 10.34 17.95 0.43
N SER A 289 10.53 19.00 1.25
CA SER A 289 9.81 20.27 1.10
C SER A 289 10.06 20.90 -0.28
N PHE A 290 11.31 20.94 -0.74
CA PHE A 290 11.66 21.46 -2.07
C PHE A 290 11.10 20.58 -3.19
N THR A 291 11.17 19.26 -3.02
CA THR A 291 10.65 18.30 -3.99
C THR A 291 9.14 18.44 -4.15
N SER A 292 8.40 18.64 -3.05
CA SER A 292 6.96 18.90 -3.07
C SER A 292 6.62 20.20 -3.79
N ILE A 293 7.41 21.26 -3.62
CA ILE A 293 7.24 22.52 -4.37
C ILE A 293 7.40 22.26 -5.87
N VAL A 294 8.39 21.47 -6.29
CA VAL A 294 8.54 21.08 -7.70
C VAL A 294 7.31 20.32 -8.19
N GLY A 295 6.76 19.42 -7.38
CA GLY A 295 5.51 18.71 -7.69
C GLY A 295 4.30 19.65 -7.86
N ILE A 296 4.17 20.67 -7.00
CA ILE A 296 3.14 21.72 -7.08
C ILE A 296 3.27 22.49 -8.38
N VAL A 297 4.48 22.95 -8.69
CA VAL A 297 4.76 23.77 -9.88
C VAL A 297 4.53 22.95 -11.15
N ASP A 298 4.94 21.68 -11.17
CA ASP A 298 4.70 20.76 -12.28
C ASP A 298 3.20 20.54 -12.52
N LEU A 299 2.43 20.32 -11.46
CA LEU A 299 1.00 20.08 -11.56
C LEU A 299 0.20 21.33 -11.95
N GLY A 300 0.57 22.49 -11.40
CA GLY A 300 -0.12 23.77 -11.62
C GLY A 300 0.17 24.39 -12.99
N PHE A 301 1.44 24.44 -13.37
CA PHE A 301 1.89 25.17 -14.57
C PHE A 301 2.25 24.27 -15.75
N ASP A 302 2.18 22.94 -15.58
CA ASP A 302 2.54 21.94 -16.59
C ASP A 302 3.96 22.15 -17.14
N ILE A 303 4.93 22.29 -16.23
CA ILE A 303 6.33 22.58 -16.60
C ILE A 303 6.94 21.49 -17.47
N ARG A 304 6.48 20.22 -17.37
CA ARG A 304 6.86 19.15 -18.32
C ARG A 304 6.62 19.55 -19.78
N GLY A 305 5.48 20.16 -20.06
CA GLY A 305 5.15 20.63 -21.41
C GLY A 305 6.11 21.72 -21.90
N TRP A 306 6.55 22.59 -21.00
CA TRP A 306 7.51 23.65 -21.31
C TRP A 306 8.90 23.08 -21.60
N VAL A 307 9.36 22.13 -20.78
CA VAL A 307 10.65 21.45 -20.99
C VAL A 307 10.68 20.72 -22.33
N LYS A 308 9.61 20.00 -22.71
CA LYS A 308 9.54 19.33 -24.02
C LYS A 308 9.70 20.30 -25.18
N ARG A 309 8.93 21.39 -25.19
CA ARG A 309 9.01 22.41 -26.24
C ARG A 309 10.40 23.03 -26.30
N ALA A 310 10.98 23.39 -25.15
CA ALA A 310 12.32 23.96 -25.08
C ALA A 310 13.40 23.00 -25.63
N HIS A 311 13.24 21.69 -25.40
CA HIS A 311 14.14 20.68 -25.94
C HIS A 311 14.00 20.53 -27.47
N GLU A 312 12.76 20.51 -27.98
CA GLU A 312 12.46 20.48 -29.42
C GLU A 312 13.04 21.72 -30.14
N PHE A 313 12.93 22.91 -29.55
CA PHE A 313 13.53 24.13 -30.09
C PHE A 313 15.07 24.11 -30.13
N LYS A 314 15.72 23.32 -29.26
CA LYS A 314 17.18 23.16 -29.25
C LYS A 314 17.69 22.16 -30.31
N GLY A 315 16.81 21.57 -31.12
CA GLY A 315 17.19 20.68 -32.22
C GLY A 315 17.86 19.38 -31.78
N LYS A 316 17.58 18.92 -30.56
CA LYS A 316 18.04 17.63 -30.01
C LYS A 316 16.88 16.67 -29.80
#